data_AF-A0A0F8YJP8-F1
#
_entry.id   AF-A0A0F8YJP8-F1
#
_cell.length_a   1.000
_cell.length_b   1.000
_cell.length_c   1.000
_cell.angle_alpha   90.00
_cell.angle_beta   90.00
_cell.angle_gamma   90.00
#
_symmetry.space_group_name_H-M   'P 1'
#
loop_
_entity.id
_entity.type
_entity.pdbx_description
1 polymer ?
#
loop_
_entity_poly.entity_id
_entity_poly.type
_entity_poly.pdbx_seq_one_letter_code
_entity_poly.pdbx_strand_id
1 'polypeptide(L)'
;MPDKDILVTEPVETPPPEVSVASAIIPYARDTTDAMYLGYRACGFSTREATKMIKRSATWLSLRRRDPVFKDLEHRIPEFRKELSKEYVELEFFRNFRLVLEKDYKVLMRSLEKVDKEHPEMSKQEQEYLIKLRSQYTPQQMQILEGVVSSIGDGFNFARWVAEHQEVVQVSRTDTVTVIKE
;
A
#
# COMPACT_ATOMS: atom_id res chain seq x y z
N MET A 1 -30.82 38.96 19.78
CA MET A 1 -30.60 38.85 18.33
C MET A 1 -29.41 37.93 18.12
N PRO A 2 -29.47 36.94 17.22
CA PRO A 2 -28.57 35.80 17.24
C PRO A 2 -27.19 36.17 16.70
N ASP A 3 -26.16 35.78 17.46
CA ASP A 3 -24.77 35.80 17.03
C ASP A 3 -24.62 34.92 15.79
N LYS A 4 -24.18 35.55 14.70
CA LYS A 4 -23.78 34.86 13.50
C LYS A 4 -22.45 34.16 13.81
N ASP A 5 -22.51 32.86 14.07
CA ASP A 5 -21.36 31.99 13.93
C ASP A 5 -20.88 32.07 12.49
N ILE A 6 -19.87 32.91 12.29
CA ILE A 6 -19.14 33.00 11.03
C ILE A 6 -18.40 31.68 10.90
N LEU A 7 -18.92 30.79 10.06
CA LEU A 7 -18.19 29.65 9.53
C LEU A 7 -17.05 30.20 8.67
N VAL A 8 -15.94 30.57 9.31
CA VAL A 8 -14.67 30.83 8.64
C VAL A 8 -14.16 29.48 8.15
N THR A 9 -14.53 29.12 6.92
CA THR A 9 -13.86 28.07 6.16
C THR A 9 -12.54 28.66 5.66
N GLU A 10 -11.53 28.71 6.52
CA GLU A 10 -10.16 28.92 6.07
C GLU A 10 -9.75 27.77 5.13
N PRO A 11 -8.95 28.04 4.08
CA PRO A 11 -8.46 26.99 3.21
C PRO A 11 -7.61 26.03 4.03
N VAL A 12 -8.14 24.82 4.20
CA VAL A 12 -7.48 23.72 4.88
C VAL A 12 -6.21 23.40 4.12
N GLU A 13 -5.05 23.53 4.78
CA GLU A 13 -3.76 23.09 4.23
C GLU A 13 -3.89 21.66 3.71
N THR A 14 -3.40 21.41 2.49
CA THR A 14 -3.44 20.07 1.87
C THR A 14 -2.85 19.05 2.84
N PRO A 15 -3.64 18.06 3.30
CA PRO A 15 -3.16 17.09 4.27
C PRO A 15 -2.02 16.25 3.68
N PRO A 16 -1.13 15.71 4.53
CA PRO A 16 -0.13 14.74 4.10
C PRO A 16 -0.78 13.59 3.30
N PRO A 17 -0.06 13.00 2.33
CA PRO A 17 -0.63 11.96 1.47
C PRO A 17 -1.17 10.76 2.26
N GLU A 18 -0.54 10.42 3.39
CA GLU A 18 -0.96 9.34 4.28
C GLU A 18 -2.33 9.63 4.93
N VAL A 19 -2.56 10.89 5.29
CA VAL A 19 -3.82 11.36 5.90
C VAL A 19 -4.92 11.47 4.84
N SER A 20 -4.55 11.77 3.60
CA SER A 20 -5.46 11.76 2.45
C SER A 20 -5.96 10.35 2.13
N VAL A 21 -5.08 9.34 2.21
CA VAL A 21 -5.47 7.92 2.08
C VAL A 21 -6.31 7.49 3.28
N ALA A 22 -5.92 7.85 4.50
CA ALA A 22 -6.68 7.54 5.71
C ALA A 22 -8.11 8.11 5.72
N SER A 23 -8.26 9.36 5.29
CA SER A 23 -9.56 10.03 5.20
C SER A 23 -10.44 9.47 4.09
N ALA A 24 -9.90 8.74 3.12
CA ALA A 24 -10.68 8.08 2.06
C ALA A 24 -11.45 6.84 2.55
N ILE A 25 -10.97 6.18 3.61
CA ILE A 25 -11.61 5.01 4.23
C ILE A 25 -12.77 5.42 5.14
N ILE A 26 -12.73 6.64 5.68
CA ILE A 26 -13.72 7.12 6.65
C ILE A 26 -14.98 7.60 5.91
N PRO A 27 -16.20 7.21 6.36
CA PRO A 27 -17.47 7.60 5.73
C PRO A 27 -17.86 9.05 6.08
N TYR A 28 -16.98 10.01 5.82
CA TYR A 28 -17.23 11.45 5.87
C TYR A 28 -16.73 12.10 4.57
N ALA A 29 -17.28 13.27 4.23
CA ALA A 29 -16.72 14.07 3.15
C ALA A 29 -15.28 14.47 3.52
N ARG A 30 -14.34 14.27 2.58
CA ARG A 30 -12.88 14.40 2.79
C ARG A 30 -12.45 15.77 3.32
N ASP A 31 -13.23 16.80 3.04
CA ASP A 31 -12.93 18.19 3.42
C ASP A 31 -13.45 18.57 4.82
N THR A 32 -14.13 17.66 5.51
CA THR A 32 -14.64 17.93 6.86
C THR A 32 -13.53 17.81 7.89
N THR A 33 -13.54 18.73 8.87
CA THR A 33 -12.60 18.70 10.00
C THR A 33 -12.71 17.40 10.82
N ASP A 34 -13.88 16.76 10.79
CA ASP A 34 -14.12 15.48 11.45
C ASP A 34 -13.39 14.33 10.74
N ALA A 35 -13.46 14.28 9.40
CA ALA A 35 -12.71 13.30 8.60
C ALA A 35 -11.20 13.46 8.81
N MET A 36 -10.71 14.70 8.82
CA MET A 36 -9.29 14.97 9.08
C MET A 36 -8.87 14.52 10.48
N TYR A 37 -9.67 14.84 11.51
CA TYR A 37 -9.41 14.39 12.87
C TYR A 37 -9.30 12.88 12.96
N LEU A 38 -10.30 12.17 12.43
CA LEU A 38 -10.34 10.71 12.44
C LEU A 38 -9.20 10.12 11.60
N GLY A 39 -8.82 10.75 10.49
CA GLY A 39 -7.67 10.38 9.66
C GLY A 39 -6.35 10.47 10.44
N TYR A 40 -6.08 11.60 11.12
CA TYR A 40 -4.90 11.73 11.99
C TYR A 40 -4.91 10.67 13.11
N ARG A 41 -6.07 10.38 13.70
CA ARG A 41 -6.18 9.33 14.73
C ARG A 41 -5.95 7.93 14.17
N ALA A 42 -6.36 7.66 12.93
CA ALA A 42 -6.10 6.43 12.21
C ALA A 42 -4.62 6.29 11.84
N CYS A 43 -3.90 7.39 11.55
CA CYS A 43 -2.46 7.39 11.36
C CYS A 43 -1.64 7.23 12.67
N GLY A 44 -2.30 7.08 13.83
CA GLY A 44 -1.63 6.81 15.10
C GLY A 44 -1.36 8.02 15.99
N PHE A 45 -1.74 9.23 15.57
CA PHE A 45 -1.58 10.44 16.38
C PHE A 45 -2.45 10.37 17.65
N SER A 46 -1.96 10.97 18.73
CA SER A 46 -2.74 11.14 19.95
C SER A 46 -3.89 12.12 19.75
N THR A 47 -4.89 12.07 20.62
CA THR A 47 -6.03 13.01 20.64
C THR A 47 -5.57 14.46 20.61
N ARG A 48 -4.52 14.80 21.37
CA ARG A 48 -4.00 16.17 21.50
C ARG A 48 -3.31 16.62 20.22
N GLU A 49 -2.47 15.77 19.63
CA GLU A 49 -1.79 16.05 18.37
C GLU A 49 -2.80 16.20 17.23
N ALA A 50 -3.76 15.29 17.12
CA ALA A 50 -4.80 15.35 16.11
C ALA A 50 -5.63 16.65 16.20
N THR A 51 -6.06 17.08 17.40
CA THR A 51 -6.74 18.38 17.56
C THR A 51 -5.85 19.58 17.23
N LYS A 52 -4.55 19.48 17.52
CA LYS A 52 -3.59 20.53 17.19
C LYS A 52 -3.41 20.66 15.67
N MET A 53 -3.35 19.54 14.95
CA MET A 53 -3.20 19.51 13.49
C MET A 53 -4.40 20.13 12.77
N ILE A 54 -5.62 19.87 13.24
CA ILE A 54 -6.84 20.49 12.69
C ILE A 54 -7.10 21.91 13.22
N LYS A 55 -6.18 22.47 14.02
CA LYS A 55 -6.29 23.80 14.64
C LYS A 55 -7.59 23.98 15.46
N ARG A 56 -8.01 22.94 16.19
CA ARG A 56 -9.22 22.96 17.05
C ARG A 56 -8.89 22.76 18.53
N SER A 57 -9.81 23.18 19.39
CA SER A 57 -9.68 23.09 20.85
C SER A 57 -10.19 21.75 21.40
N ALA A 58 -9.81 21.43 22.64
CA ALA A 58 -10.35 20.27 23.35
C ALA A 58 -11.88 20.36 23.57
N THR A 59 -12.41 21.59 23.69
CA THR A 59 -13.85 21.85 23.83
C THR A 59 -14.62 21.42 22.59
N TRP A 60 -14.08 21.68 21.39
CA TRP A 60 -14.67 21.22 20.14
C TRP A 60 -14.81 19.70 20.11
N LEU A 61 -13.78 18.96 20.55
CA LEU A 61 -13.81 17.50 20.58
C LEU A 61 -14.88 16.99 21.56
N SER A 62 -14.99 17.60 22.74
CA SER A 62 -16.03 17.25 23.72
C SER A 62 -17.45 17.49 23.16
N LEU A 63 -17.63 18.51 22.32
CA LEU A 63 -18.90 18.77 21.64
C LEU A 63 -19.16 17.73 20.53
N ARG A 64 -18.17 17.40 19.68
CA ARG A 64 -18.36 16.39 18.63
C ARG A 64 -18.59 14.99 19.17
N ARG A 65 -18.02 14.62 20.32
CA ARG A 65 -18.29 13.34 20.98
C ARG A 65 -19.73 13.17 21.50
N ARG A 66 -20.54 14.24 21.49
CA ARG A 66 -21.98 14.14 21.75
C ARG A 66 -22.75 13.61 20.55
N ASP A 67 -22.20 13.75 19.35
CA ASP A 67 -22.73 13.16 18.14
C ASP A 67 -22.48 11.63 18.17
N PRO A 68 -23.54 10.80 18.14
CA PRO A 68 -23.40 9.35 18.24
C PRO A 68 -22.63 8.77 17.05
N VAL A 69 -22.73 9.37 15.87
CA VAL A 69 -22.04 8.89 14.65
C VAL A 69 -20.54 9.10 14.78
N PHE A 70 -20.12 10.29 15.21
CA PHE A 70 -18.71 10.61 15.42
C PHE A 70 -18.10 9.72 16.51
N LYS A 71 -18.84 9.48 17.59
CA LYS A 71 -18.39 8.63 18.69
C LYS A 71 -18.19 7.18 18.26
N ASP A 72 -19.09 6.63 17.45
CA ASP A 72 -18.96 5.27 16.90
C ASP A 72 -17.71 5.15 16.02
N LEU A 73 -17.51 6.11 15.11
CA LEU A 73 -16.34 6.15 14.23
C LEU A 73 -15.03 6.32 15.02
N GLU A 74 -15.03 7.08 16.11
CA GLU A 74 -13.88 7.18 17.00
C GLU A 74 -13.56 5.83 17.69
N HIS A 75 -14.59 5.02 18.02
CA HIS A 75 -14.35 3.68 18.57
C HIS A 75 -13.78 2.71 17.53
N ARG A 76 -14.11 2.91 16.25
CA ARG A 76 -13.64 2.09 15.12
C ARG A 76 -12.26 2.46 14.59
N ILE A 77 -11.57 3.45 15.19
CA ILE A 77 -10.18 3.80 14.84
C ILE A 77 -9.23 2.59 14.76
N PRO A 78 -9.28 1.57 15.66
CA PRO A 78 -8.42 0.39 15.55
C PRO A 78 -8.68 -0.44 14.29
N GLU A 79 -9.91 -0.45 13.78
CA GLU A 79 -10.26 -1.12 12.51
C GLU A 79 -9.65 -0.36 11.35
N PHE A 80 -9.85 0.96 11.30
CA PHE A 80 -9.27 1.83 10.26
C PHE A 80 -7.74 1.75 10.25
N ARG A 81 -7.09 1.62 11.41
CA ARG A 81 -5.64 1.37 11.49
C ARG A 81 -5.23 0.07 10.81
N LYS A 82 -5.98 -1.01 11.04
CA LYS A 82 -5.67 -2.32 10.43
C LYS A 82 -5.88 -2.27 8.93
N GLU A 83 -6.96 -1.67 8.47
CA GLU A 83 -7.27 -1.50 7.05
C GLU A 83 -6.20 -0.65 6.36
N LEU A 84 -5.88 0.51 6.93
CA LEU A 84 -4.83 1.39 6.42
C LEU A 84 -3.45 0.72 6.41
N SER A 85 -3.13 -0.08 7.42
CA SER A 85 -1.85 -0.81 7.44
C SER A 85 -1.76 -1.85 6.32
N LYS A 86 -2.88 -2.49 5.95
CA LYS A 86 -2.91 -3.43 4.82
C LYS A 86 -2.73 -2.68 3.50
N GLU A 87 -3.49 -1.61 3.30
CA GLU A 87 -3.38 -0.79 2.09
C GLU A 87 -1.99 -0.18 1.94
N TYR A 88 -1.38 0.28 3.03
CA TYR A 88 -0.03 0.85 2.99
C TYR A 88 1.02 -0.21 2.62
N VAL A 89 0.93 -1.41 3.20
CA VAL A 89 1.81 -2.54 2.84
C VAL A 89 1.61 -2.95 1.38
N GLU A 90 0.37 -2.98 0.90
CA GLU A 90 0.06 -3.27 -0.50
C GLU A 90 0.64 -2.21 -1.43
N LEU A 91 0.45 -0.92 -1.13
CA LEU A 91 1.00 0.18 -1.92
C LEU A 91 2.53 0.18 -1.93
N GLU A 92 3.18 -0.05 -0.78
CA GLU A 92 4.63 -0.18 -0.70
C GLU A 92 5.12 -1.40 -1.48
N PHE A 93 4.42 -2.53 -1.38
CA PHE A 93 4.71 -3.72 -2.15
C PHE A 93 4.62 -3.46 -3.65
N PHE A 94 3.52 -2.89 -4.15
CA PHE A 94 3.36 -2.58 -5.57
C PHE A 94 4.37 -1.55 -6.06
N ARG A 95 4.67 -0.53 -5.25
CA ARG A 95 5.72 0.45 -5.56
C ARG A 95 7.07 -0.23 -5.70
N ASN A 96 7.46 -1.05 -4.72
CA ASN A 96 8.74 -1.74 -4.73
C ASN A 96 8.81 -2.76 -5.87
N PHE A 97 7.73 -3.49 -6.12
CA PHE A 97 7.61 -4.43 -7.23
C PHE A 97 7.75 -3.72 -8.58
N ARG A 98 7.10 -2.57 -8.77
CA ARG A 98 7.27 -1.74 -9.97
C ARG A 98 8.72 -1.30 -10.17
N LEU A 99 9.41 -0.87 -9.11
CA LEU A 99 10.82 -0.47 -9.19
C LEU A 99 11.73 -1.63 -9.59
N VAL A 100 11.44 -2.84 -9.08
CA VAL A 100 12.15 -4.06 -9.49
C VAL A 100 11.90 -4.36 -10.97
N LEU A 101 10.64 -4.35 -11.42
CA LEU A 101 10.31 -4.58 -12.83
C LEU A 101 10.94 -3.54 -13.76
N GLU A 102 10.98 -2.27 -13.35
CA GLU A 102 11.63 -1.22 -14.13
C GLU A 102 13.14 -1.46 -14.23
N LYS A 103 13.76 -1.92 -13.14
CA LYS A 103 15.18 -2.32 -13.15
C LYS A 103 15.41 -3.52 -14.07
N ASP A 104 14.57 -4.54 -13.99
CA ASP A 104 14.63 -5.71 -14.85
C ASP A 104 14.51 -5.31 -16.32
N TYR A 105 13.53 -4.46 -16.64
CA TYR A 105 13.34 -3.92 -17.99
C TYR A 105 14.60 -3.20 -18.50
N LYS A 106 15.20 -2.32 -17.68
CA LYS A 106 16.42 -1.59 -18.07
C LYS A 106 17.59 -2.53 -18.33
N VAL A 107 17.80 -3.53 -17.47
CA VAL A 107 18.89 -4.49 -17.64
C VAL A 107 18.66 -5.39 -18.86
N LEU A 108 17.42 -5.83 -19.09
CA LEU A 108 17.06 -6.65 -20.25
C LEU A 108 17.20 -5.87 -21.56
N MET A 109 16.70 -4.64 -21.63
CA MET A 109 16.85 -3.77 -22.81
C MET A 109 18.33 -3.56 -23.15
N ARG A 110 19.13 -3.23 -22.14
CA ARG A 110 20.59 -3.06 -22.31
C ARG A 110 21.30 -4.36 -22.70
N SER A 111 20.75 -5.52 -22.36
CA SER A 111 21.29 -6.83 -22.80
C SER A 111 20.96 -7.17 -24.25
N LEU A 112 19.88 -6.60 -24.79
CA LEU A 112 19.41 -6.83 -26.16
C LEU A 112 20.01 -5.82 -27.15
N GLU A 113 20.33 -4.62 -26.68
CA GLU A 113 21.01 -3.60 -27.46
C GLU A 113 22.42 -4.06 -27.85
N LYS A 114 22.80 -3.83 -29.12
CA LYS A 114 24.15 -4.12 -29.58
C LYS A 114 25.13 -3.15 -28.91
N VAL A 115 26.25 -3.68 -28.45
CA VAL A 115 27.36 -2.86 -27.94
C VAL A 115 27.83 -1.95 -29.08
N ASP A 116 27.60 -0.65 -28.92
CA ASP A 116 28.03 0.37 -29.88
C ASP A 116 28.64 1.54 -29.10
N LYS A 117 29.28 2.50 -29.80
CA LYS A 117 30.02 3.60 -29.13
C LYS A 117 29.17 4.46 -28.19
N GLU A 118 27.84 4.48 -28.36
CA GLU A 118 26.88 5.20 -27.50
C GLU A 118 26.31 4.34 -26.35
N HIS A 119 26.41 3.01 -26.45
CA HIS A 119 25.83 2.06 -25.50
C HIS A 119 26.97 1.22 -24.90
N PRO A 120 27.64 1.71 -23.84
CA PRO A 120 28.76 1.02 -23.25
C PRO A 120 28.33 -0.35 -22.72
N GLU A 121 29.26 -1.31 -22.79
CA GLU A 121 29.08 -2.66 -22.27
C GLU A 121 28.42 -2.65 -20.89
N MET A 122 27.54 -3.62 -20.67
CA MET A 122 26.87 -3.82 -19.40
C MET A 122 27.89 -3.91 -18.26
N SER A 123 27.63 -3.25 -17.14
CA SER A 123 28.51 -3.34 -15.99
C SER A 123 28.55 -4.77 -15.42
N LYS A 124 29.65 -5.14 -14.77
CA LYS A 124 29.77 -6.45 -14.11
C LYS A 124 28.60 -6.73 -13.15
N GLN A 125 28.10 -5.70 -12.47
CA GLN A 125 26.97 -5.82 -11.54
C GLN A 125 25.64 -6.13 -12.26
N GLU A 126 25.37 -5.47 -13.39
CA GLU A 126 24.18 -5.75 -14.21
C GLU A 126 24.26 -7.13 -14.85
N GLN A 127 25.46 -7.58 -15.24
CA GLN A 127 25.68 -8.91 -15.81
C GLN A 127 25.45 -10.02 -14.76
N GLU A 128 25.98 -9.85 -13.55
CA GLU A 128 25.69 -10.77 -12.43
C GLU A 128 24.21 -10.76 -12.05
N TYR A 129 23.57 -9.59 -12.08
CA TYR A 129 22.13 -9.45 -11.86
C TYR A 129 21.34 -10.21 -12.92
N LEU A 130 21.68 -10.08 -14.20
CA LEU A 130 21.04 -10.77 -15.31
C LEU A 130 21.21 -12.29 -15.22
N ILE A 131 22.38 -12.78 -14.81
CA ILE A 131 22.61 -14.23 -14.60
C ILE A 131 21.71 -14.76 -13.48
N LYS A 132 21.61 -14.03 -12.35
CA LYS A 132 20.70 -14.38 -11.25
C LYS A 132 19.24 -14.32 -11.67
N LEU A 133 18.83 -13.27 -12.38
CA LEU A 133 17.49 -13.14 -12.94
C LEU A 133 17.15 -14.33 -13.85
N ARG A 134 18.08 -14.73 -14.73
CA ARG A 134 17.89 -15.87 -15.64
C ARG A 134 17.71 -17.20 -14.92
N SER A 135 18.36 -17.39 -13.77
CA SER A 135 18.16 -18.59 -12.96
C SER A 135 16.76 -18.70 -12.34
N GLN A 136 16.01 -17.59 -12.31
CA GLN A 136 14.63 -17.51 -11.80
C GLN A 136 13.57 -17.65 -12.92
N TYR A 137 13.95 -18.00 -14.15
CA TYR A 137 13.01 -18.41 -15.20
C TYR A 137 13.07 -19.92 -15.37
N THR A 138 12.67 -20.66 -14.34
CA THR A 138 12.54 -22.11 -14.50
C THR A 138 11.43 -22.44 -15.49
N PRO A 139 11.47 -23.61 -16.16
CA PRO A 139 10.40 -24.04 -17.05
C PRO A 139 9.01 -23.99 -16.38
N GLN A 140 8.94 -24.28 -15.08
CA GLN A 140 7.72 -24.19 -14.28
C GLN A 140 7.23 -22.73 -14.17
N GLN A 141 8.13 -21.79 -13.88
CA GLN A 141 7.78 -20.37 -13.79
C GLN A 141 7.37 -19.76 -15.15
N MET A 142 7.93 -20.27 -16.25
CA MET A 142 7.54 -19.87 -17.60
C MET A 142 6.15 -20.37 -17.99
N GLN A 143 5.78 -21.60 -17.59
CA GLN A 143 4.41 -22.11 -17.78
C GLN A 143 3.38 -21.30 -16.97
N ILE A 144 3.74 -20.90 -15.75
CA ILE A 144 2.92 -19.98 -14.93
C ILE A 144 2.71 -18.66 -15.68
N LEU A 145 3.80 -18.05 -16.16
CA LEU A 145 3.76 -16.79 -16.92
C LEU A 145 2.92 -16.91 -18.21
N GLU A 146 3.00 -18.03 -18.93
CA GLU A 146 2.19 -18.29 -20.12
C GLU A 146 0.69 -18.39 -19.78
N GLY A 147 0.35 -19.06 -18.68
CA GLY A 147 -1.02 -19.10 -18.14
C GLY A 147 -1.54 -17.72 -17.73
N VAL A 148 -0.67 -16.90 -17.10
CA VAL A 148 -1.01 -15.52 -16.73
C VAL A 148 -1.28 -14.66 -17.97
N VAL A 149 -0.39 -14.73 -18.98
CA VAL A 149 -0.47 -13.89 -20.19
C VAL A 149 -1.67 -14.27 -21.07
N SER A 150 -2.00 -15.54 -21.17
CA SER A 150 -3.18 -16.03 -21.91
C SER A 150 -4.51 -15.67 -21.23
N SER A 151 -4.50 -15.33 -19.94
CA SER A 151 -5.69 -14.97 -19.14
C SER A 151 -5.99 -13.46 -19.10
N ILE A 152 -5.17 -12.62 -19.76
CA ILE A 152 -5.25 -11.13 -19.69
C ILE A 152 -6.58 -10.54 -20.22
N GLY A 153 -7.44 -11.34 -20.86
CA GLY A 153 -8.75 -10.88 -21.35
C GLY A 153 -9.74 -10.45 -20.26
N ASP A 154 -9.61 -10.94 -19.03
CA ASP A 154 -10.50 -10.62 -17.91
C ASP A 154 -9.65 -10.51 -16.63
N GLY A 155 -9.43 -9.27 -16.17
CA GLY A 155 -8.59 -8.87 -15.02
C GLY A 155 -7.91 -9.98 -14.21
N PHE A 156 -6.60 -10.14 -14.40
CA PHE A 156 -5.84 -11.21 -13.75
C PHE A 156 -5.76 -11.06 -12.22
N ASN A 157 -6.42 -11.98 -11.49
CA ASN A 157 -6.31 -12.08 -10.04
C ASN A 157 -5.30 -13.18 -9.66
N PHE A 158 -4.06 -12.77 -9.40
CA PHE A 158 -2.95 -13.68 -9.07
C PHE A 158 -3.27 -14.61 -7.88
N ALA A 159 -3.94 -14.10 -6.84
CA ALA A 159 -4.27 -14.89 -5.66
C ALA A 159 -5.27 -16.02 -5.98
N ARG A 160 -6.26 -15.75 -6.84
CA ARG A 160 -7.21 -16.74 -7.32
C ARG A 160 -6.54 -17.77 -8.23
N TRP A 161 -5.69 -17.31 -9.15
CA TRP A 161 -4.97 -18.19 -10.07
C TRP A 161 -4.04 -19.17 -9.34
N VAL A 162 -3.28 -18.69 -8.34
CA VAL A 162 -2.42 -19.54 -7.49
C VAL A 162 -3.22 -20.53 -6.64
N ALA A 163 -4.42 -20.14 -6.19
CA ALA A 163 -5.31 -21.04 -5.46
C ALA A 163 -5.92 -22.14 -6.35
N GLU A 164 -6.17 -21.84 -7.63
CA GLU A 164 -6.72 -22.78 -8.61
C GLU A 164 -5.63 -23.71 -9.21
N HIS A 165 -4.36 -23.30 -9.20
CA HIS A 165 -3.23 -24.03 -9.80
C HIS A 165 -2.15 -24.39 -8.76
N GLN A 166 -2.58 -24.85 -7.57
CA GLN A 166 -1.67 -25.24 -6.48
C GLN A 166 -0.74 -26.40 -6.86
N GLU A 167 -1.09 -27.23 -7.85
CA GLU A 167 -0.21 -28.27 -8.36
C GLU A 167 1.02 -27.73 -9.13
N VAL A 168 0.93 -26.53 -9.71
CA VAL A 168 2.04 -25.92 -10.47
C VAL A 168 2.96 -25.12 -9.54
N VAL A 169 2.37 -24.48 -8.53
CA VAL A 169 3.10 -23.73 -7.51
C VAL A 169 3.44 -24.70 -6.38
N GLN A 170 4.51 -25.48 -6.53
CA GLN A 170 5.09 -26.20 -5.40
C GLN A 170 5.55 -25.19 -4.33
N VAL A 171 4.66 -24.88 -3.39
CA VAL A 171 5.02 -24.16 -2.17
C VAL A 171 5.82 -25.16 -1.34
N SER A 172 7.15 -25.00 -1.31
CA SER A 172 8.04 -25.75 -0.43
C SER A 172 7.55 -25.58 1.01
N ARG A 173 6.77 -26.53 1.51
CA ARG A 173 6.38 -26.60 2.92
C ARG A 173 7.62 -27.00 3.70
N THR A 174 8.14 -26.06 4.48
CA THR A 174 9.18 -26.35 5.46
C THR A 174 8.50 -26.99 6.68
N ASP A 175 8.42 -28.31 6.71
CA ASP A 175 7.92 -29.04 7.88
C ASP A 175 8.99 -28.99 8.99
N THR A 176 8.70 -28.27 10.07
CA THR A 176 9.52 -28.26 11.29
C THR A 176 9.30 -29.55 12.08
N VAL A 177 10.27 -30.46 12.01
CA VAL A 177 10.30 -31.67 12.85
C VAL A 177 10.88 -31.30 14.23
N THR A 178 10.03 -31.25 15.25
CA THR A 178 10.48 -31.20 16.65
C THR A 178 10.84 -32.60 17.11
N VAL A 179 12.14 -32.88 17.21
CA VAL A 179 12.67 -34.11 17.83
C VAL A 179 12.58 -33.96 19.35
N ILE A 180 11.69 -34.71 19.98
CA ILE A 180 11.68 -34.87 21.44
C ILE A 180 12.79 -35.87 21.78
N LYS A 181 13.72 -35.44 22.61
CA LYS A 181 14.87 -36.24 23.05
C LYS A 181 14.43 -37.08 24.25
N GLU A 182 14.49 -38.42 24.12
CA GLU A 182 14.37 -39.38 25.24
C GLU A 182 15.55 -39.27 26.21
#